data_AF-A0A9P7JVG1-F1
#
_entry.id   AF-A0A9P7JVG1-F1
#
_cell.length_a   1.000
_cell.length_b   1.000
_cell.length_c   1.000
_cell.angle_alpha   90.00
_cell.angle_beta   90.00
_cell.angle_gamma   90.00
#
_symmetry.space_group_name_H-M   'P 1'
#
loop_
_entity.id
_entity.type
_entity.pdbx_description
1 polymer ?
#
loop_
_entity_poly.entity_id
_entity_poly.type
_entity_poly.pdbx_seq_one_letter_code
_entity_poly.pdbx_strand_id
1 'polypeptide(L)'
;MNAKPLWPPGHTLKLLQKVQRHESLVELVYTSHERWPFPRLPTHPQRRLDTIRISILDSSFNPPTCAHLTLANSRPPRYTVKSGFTGTGLPLASAAELDYDAKLLLLSVRNADKALKSGDATYEQRLEMMYLLSKDMSASVSKSESAHANVAIAIVDEPTFVGKAVLLRQFLHARSLGMYPPATALDRMAISPASDEISIPNPRLVFLLGFDTLIRLLSPRYYASEAAMMDALRSFFSPAGDDCYVVCARRKLVEMEHTVQEEVEAKTLYVAKEFVESERVALISLGTDSVDEQISSSQVRTKVTLKDETWRRLVTPSIADYIIQNSLYAS
;
A
#
# COMPACT_ATOMS: atom_id res chain seq x y z
N MET A 1 -23.68 -3.84 -22.98
CA MET A 1 -22.47 -4.34 -23.68
C MET A 1 -21.56 -4.92 -22.63
N ASN A 2 -21.27 -6.23 -22.67
CA ASN A 2 -20.38 -6.84 -21.68
C ASN A 2 -18.98 -6.25 -21.87
N ALA A 3 -18.45 -5.60 -20.83
CA ALA A 3 -17.07 -5.13 -20.83
C ALA A 3 -16.15 -6.32 -21.12
N LYS A 4 -15.18 -6.14 -22.02
CA LYS A 4 -14.15 -7.16 -22.23
C LYS A 4 -13.40 -7.36 -20.89
N PRO A 5 -13.11 -8.61 -20.50
CA PRO A 5 -12.36 -8.87 -19.27
C PRO A 5 -11.00 -8.16 -19.32
N LEU A 6 -10.59 -7.60 -18.19
CA LEU A 6 -9.36 -6.81 -18.07
C LEU A 6 -8.11 -7.62 -18.36
N TRP A 7 -8.13 -8.91 -18.02
CA TRP A 7 -7.05 -9.86 -18.24
C TRP A 7 -7.53 -11.07 -19.04
N PRO A 8 -6.61 -11.82 -19.68
CA PRO A 8 -6.95 -13.11 -20.27
C PRO A 8 -7.59 -14.05 -19.25
N PRO A 9 -8.59 -14.87 -19.65
CA PRO A 9 -9.24 -15.81 -18.74
C PRO A 9 -8.23 -16.68 -17.97
N GLY A 10 -8.38 -16.73 -16.64
CA GLY A 10 -7.52 -17.54 -15.77
C GLY A 10 -6.12 -16.97 -15.51
N HIS A 11 -5.78 -15.78 -16.02
CA HIS A 11 -4.51 -15.11 -15.70
C HIS A 11 -4.36 -14.89 -14.19
N THR A 12 -5.36 -14.24 -13.59
CA THR A 12 -5.39 -13.94 -12.16
C THR A 12 -5.34 -15.21 -11.30
N LEU A 13 -6.06 -16.26 -11.70
CA LEU A 13 -6.05 -17.55 -11.02
C LEU A 13 -4.65 -18.19 -11.01
N LYS A 14 -3.91 -18.11 -12.13
CA LYS A 14 -2.53 -18.62 -12.20
C LYS A 14 -1.61 -17.87 -11.23
N LEU A 15 -1.72 -16.55 -11.15
CA LEU A 15 -0.92 -15.75 -10.20
C LEU A 15 -1.25 -16.12 -8.75
N LEU A 16 -2.55 -16.27 -8.42
CA LEU A 16 -3.00 -16.71 -7.10
C LEU A 16 -2.44 -18.08 -6.73
N GLN A 17 -2.48 -19.04 -7.66
CA GLN A 17 -1.93 -20.37 -7.44
C GLN A 17 -0.43 -20.35 -7.18
N LYS A 18 0.33 -19.51 -7.88
CA LYS A 18 1.78 -19.38 -7.66
C LYS A 18 2.12 -18.94 -6.24
N VAL A 19 1.45 -17.90 -5.74
CA VAL A 19 1.71 -17.41 -4.37
C VAL A 19 1.24 -18.43 -3.31
N GLN A 20 0.10 -19.08 -3.52
CA GLN A 20 -0.42 -20.10 -2.59
C GLN A 20 0.44 -21.38 -2.56
N ARG A 21 1.04 -21.75 -3.69
CA ARG A 21 2.00 -22.87 -3.78
C ARG A 21 3.41 -22.48 -3.37
N HIS A 22 3.62 -21.22 -2.97
CA HIS A 22 4.92 -20.68 -2.61
C HIS A 22 5.96 -20.79 -3.76
N GLU A 23 5.48 -20.84 -5.01
CA GLU A 23 6.32 -20.78 -6.21
C GLU A 23 6.84 -19.35 -6.45
N SER A 24 6.16 -18.36 -5.86
CA SER A 24 6.52 -16.95 -5.92
C SER A 24 6.17 -16.27 -4.60
N LEU A 25 7.05 -15.40 -4.11
CA LEU A 25 6.82 -14.66 -2.85
C LEU A 25 5.72 -13.60 -3.02
N VAL A 26 5.73 -12.90 -4.16
CA VAL A 26 4.83 -11.80 -4.51
C VAL A 26 4.63 -11.82 -6.02
N GLU A 27 3.39 -11.70 -6.49
CA GLU A 27 3.07 -11.59 -7.91
C GLU A 27 2.49 -10.21 -8.21
N LEU A 28 3.04 -9.53 -9.23
CA LEU A 28 2.49 -8.28 -9.76
C LEU A 28 1.36 -8.60 -10.74
N VAL A 29 0.15 -8.17 -10.41
CA VAL A 29 -1.03 -8.32 -11.26
C VAL A 29 -1.13 -7.18 -12.27
N TYR A 30 -0.69 -5.99 -11.86
CA TYR A 30 -0.67 -4.81 -12.71
C TYR A 30 0.46 -3.86 -12.30
N THR A 31 1.07 -3.21 -13.29
CA THR A 31 1.98 -2.08 -13.11
C THR A 31 1.60 -0.99 -14.10
N SER A 32 1.60 0.26 -13.65
CA SER A 32 1.39 1.43 -14.51
C SER A 32 2.41 1.54 -15.66
N HIS A 33 3.63 1.02 -15.46
CA HIS A 33 4.66 0.86 -16.49
C HIS A 33 5.68 -0.21 -16.08
N GLU A 34 6.46 -0.71 -17.04
CA GLU A 34 7.45 -1.78 -16.86
C GLU A 34 8.54 -1.49 -15.82
N ARG A 35 8.91 -0.21 -15.66
CA ARG A 35 9.95 0.23 -14.72
C ARG A 35 9.53 0.35 -13.25
N TRP A 36 8.26 0.10 -12.91
CA TRP A 36 7.80 0.17 -11.51
C TRP A 36 8.70 -0.71 -10.63
N PRO A 37 9.18 -0.27 -9.45
CA PRO A 37 8.77 0.95 -8.73
C PRO A 37 9.51 2.23 -9.13
N PHE A 38 10.46 2.21 -10.07
CA PHE A 38 11.20 3.41 -10.46
C PHE A 38 10.39 4.35 -11.37
N PRO A 39 10.67 5.66 -11.38
CA PRO A 39 10.00 6.59 -12.30
C PRO A 39 10.07 6.17 -13.76
N ARG A 40 8.97 6.35 -14.51
CA ARG A 40 8.85 5.98 -15.93
C ARG A 40 9.98 6.57 -16.80
N LEU A 41 10.24 7.86 -16.64
CA LEU A 41 11.28 8.60 -17.37
C LEU A 41 12.42 9.00 -16.41
N PRO A 42 13.69 8.99 -16.86
CA PRO A 42 14.75 9.60 -16.09
C PRO A 42 14.46 11.11 -15.97
N THR A 43 14.18 11.58 -14.76
CA THR A 43 14.23 13.02 -14.49
C THR A 43 15.69 13.46 -14.66
N HIS A 44 15.93 14.48 -15.48
CA HIS A 44 17.23 15.18 -15.63
C HIS A 44 18.00 15.34 -14.30
N PRO A 45 19.34 15.46 -14.36
CA PRO A 45 20.25 14.31 -14.21
C PRO A 45 19.85 13.40 -13.03
N GLN A 46 20.04 12.09 -13.21
CA GLN A 46 19.64 11.03 -12.27
C GLN A 46 19.92 11.44 -10.81
N ARG A 47 18.86 11.82 -10.09
CA ARG A 47 18.90 11.86 -8.63
C ARG A 47 19.29 10.45 -8.21
N ARG A 48 20.50 10.25 -7.66
CA ARG A 48 20.82 9.00 -6.98
C ARG A 48 19.87 8.90 -5.80
N LEU A 49 18.83 8.10 -5.98
CA LEU A 49 17.93 7.77 -4.91
C LEU A 49 18.60 6.64 -4.14
N ASP A 50 19.29 6.94 -3.04
CA ASP A 50 19.79 5.88 -2.15
C ASP A 50 18.63 5.06 -1.54
N THR A 51 17.42 5.62 -1.59
CA THR A 51 16.20 4.99 -1.10
C THR A 51 15.02 5.30 -2.01
N ILE A 52 14.17 4.31 -2.23
CA ILE A 52 12.88 4.47 -2.91
C ILE A 52 11.73 4.24 -1.91
N ARG A 53 10.87 5.25 -1.72
CA ARG A 53 9.76 5.19 -0.77
C ARG A 53 8.51 4.68 -1.47
N ILE A 54 8.02 3.53 -1.02
CA ILE A 54 6.88 2.85 -1.62
C ILE A 54 5.75 2.83 -0.59
N SER A 55 4.65 3.52 -0.88
CA SER A 55 3.46 3.44 -0.02
C SER A 55 2.69 2.15 -0.29
N ILE A 56 2.35 1.41 0.76
CA ILE A 56 1.65 0.12 0.68
C ILE A 56 0.26 0.28 1.29
N LEU A 57 -0.79 0.19 0.49
CA LEU A 57 -2.16 0.07 0.98
C LEU A 57 -2.58 -1.40 0.92
N ASP A 58 -2.55 -2.05 2.07
CA ASP A 58 -2.95 -3.45 2.24
C ASP A 58 -4.38 -3.53 2.80
N SER A 59 -5.29 -4.12 2.03
CA SER A 59 -6.69 -4.26 2.39
C SER A 59 -7.33 -5.45 1.68
N SER A 60 -8.51 -5.85 2.16
CA SER A 60 -9.30 -6.89 1.49
C SER A 60 -9.99 -6.41 0.21
N PHE A 61 -10.09 -5.10 0.00
CA PHE A 61 -10.68 -4.48 -1.21
C PHE A 61 -12.01 -5.09 -1.66
N ASN A 62 -12.95 -5.28 -0.73
CA ASN A 62 -14.19 -6.03 -0.96
C ASN A 62 -15.46 -5.23 -0.60
N PRO A 63 -15.82 -4.17 -1.34
CA PRO A 63 -15.07 -3.56 -2.44
C PRO A 63 -14.07 -2.49 -1.94
N PRO A 64 -13.17 -1.95 -2.78
CA PRO A 64 -12.51 -0.70 -2.47
C PRO A 64 -13.53 0.44 -2.30
N THR A 65 -13.16 1.47 -1.54
CA THR A 65 -14.05 2.57 -1.14
C THR A 65 -13.37 3.93 -1.32
N CYS A 66 -14.13 5.02 -1.23
CA CYS A 66 -13.56 6.38 -1.23
C CYS A 66 -12.50 6.55 -0.12
N ALA A 67 -12.69 5.96 1.07
CA ALA A 67 -11.68 5.97 2.11
C ALA A 67 -10.35 5.29 1.68
N HIS A 68 -10.42 4.21 0.88
CA HIS A 68 -9.20 3.61 0.33
C HIS A 68 -8.51 4.54 -0.67
N LEU A 69 -9.28 5.23 -1.53
CA LEU A 69 -8.73 6.21 -2.47
C LEU A 69 -8.05 7.37 -1.73
N THR A 70 -8.74 7.96 -0.75
CA THR A 70 -8.24 9.07 0.09
C THR A 70 -6.96 8.65 0.81
N LEU A 71 -6.93 7.46 1.41
CA LEU A 71 -5.75 6.94 2.08
C LEU A 71 -4.60 6.68 1.10
N ALA A 72 -4.84 6.04 -0.05
CA ALA A 72 -3.82 5.78 -1.07
C ALA A 72 -3.18 7.06 -1.64
N ASN A 73 -3.94 8.16 -1.67
CA ASN A 73 -3.51 9.48 -2.10
C ASN A 73 -2.97 10.36 -0.97
N SER A 74 -2.93 9.86 0.27
CA SER A 74 -2.31 10.57 1.39
C SER A 74 -0.83 10.82 1.11
N ARG A 75 -0.29 11.90 1.69
CA ARG A 75 1.11 12.31 1.51
C ARG A 75 1.99 11.76 2.62
N PRO A 76 3.29 11.54 2.36
CA PRO A 76 4.23 11.18 3.39
C PRO A 76 4.31 12.28 4.48
N PRO A 77 4.37 11.91 5.77
CA PRO A 77 4.53 12.88 6.86
C PRO A 77 5.91 13.55 6.80
N ARG A 78 6.01 14.80 7.27
CA ARG A 78 7.19 15.67 7.08
C ARG A 78 8.53 15.07 7.55
N TYR A 79 8.55 14.23 8.58
CA TYR A 79 9.79 13.60 9.06
C TYR A 79 10.27 12.43 8.19
N THR A 80 9.37 11.72 7.49
CA THR A 80 9.78 10.69 6.51
C THR A 80 10.50 11.30 5.30
N VAL A 81 10.44 12.63 5.16
CA VAL A 81 11.19 13.40 4.15
C VAL A 81 12.59 13.79 4.65
N LYS A 82 12.78 13.93 5.97
CA LYS A 82 14.07 14.33 6.56
C LYS A 82 15.12 13.20 6.56
N SER A 83 14.70 11.93 6.60
CA SER A 83 15.59 10.77 6.67
C SER A 83 16.22 10.35 5.33
N GLY A 84 16.42 11.29 4.39
CA GLY A 84 16.89 10.97 3.03
C GLY A 84 17.68 12.03 2.26
N PHE A 85 18.14 13.14 2.86
CA PHE A 85 18.97 14.12 2.14
C PHE A 85 20.06 14.76 3.03
N THR A 86 21.29 14.24 2.94
CA THR A 86 22.53 15.01 3.17
C THR A 86 23.33 15.02 1.87
N GLY A 87 22.85 15.79 0.89
CA GLY A 87 23.49 15.92 -0.41
C GLY A 87 23.14 17.25 -1.07
N THR A 88 23.97 18.26 -0.79
CA THR A 88 24.19 19.48 -1.58
C THR A 88 22.98 20.24 -2.16
N GLY A 89 22.58 21.32 -1.49
CA GLY A 89 22.44 22.63 -2.16
C GLY A 89 21.31 22.87 -3.18
N LEU A 90 20.18 22.15 -3.15
CA LEU A 90 18.99 22.53 -3.93
C LEU A 90 17.94 23.22 -3.05
N PRO A 91 17.20 24.22 -3.57
CA PRO A 91 16.19 24.92 -2.79
C PRO A 91 15.12 23.93 -2.36
N LEU A 92 14.72 24.07 -1.09
CA LEU A 92 13.70 23.30 -0.41
C LEU A 92 12.40 23.35 -1.24
N ALA A 93 12.19 22.40 -2.17
CA ALA A 93 10.86 22.10 -2.65
C ALA A 93 10.01 21.96 -1.39
N SER A 94 8.97 22.78 -1.27
CA SER A 94 8.28 22.91 0.01
C SER A 94 7.91 21.49 0.45
N ALA A 95 8.21 21.12 1.70
CA ALA A 95 7.93 19.76 2.19
C ALA A 95 6.43 19.37 2.07
N ALA A 96 5.58 20.33 1.69
CA ALA A 96 4.20 20.15 1.30
C ALA A 96 4.01 19.47 -0.08
N GLU A 97 5.02 19.37 -0.96
CA GLU A 97 4.84 18.98 -2.38
C GLU A 97 5.37 17.58 -2.76
N LEU A 98 6.05 16.86 -1.86
CA LEU A 98 6.64 15.55 -2.19
C LEU A 98 5.66 14.40 -1.90
N ASP A 99 5.24 13.69 -2.95
CA ASP A 99 4.53 12.40 -2.85
C ASP A 99 5.52 11.25 -2.59
N TYR A 100 4.99 10.03 -2.44
CA TYR A 100 5.76 8.79 -2.48
C TYR A 100 6.36 8.54 -3.86
N ASP A 101 7.50 7.85 -3.90
CA ASP A 101 8.19 7.56 -5.16
C ASP A 101 7.42 6.52 -5.98
N ALA A 102 6.78 5.56 -5.30
CA ALA A 102 5.84 4.60 -5.89
C ALA A 102 4.71 4.23 -4.92
N LYS A 103 3.61 3.69 -5.44
CA LYS A 103 2.47 3.20 -4.66
C LYS A 103 2.17 1.74 -5.00
N LEU A 104 1.78 0.95 -4.01
CA LEU A 104 1.38 -0.44 -4.15
C LEU A 104 0.01 -0.66 -3.46
N LEU A 105 -0.95 -1.17 -4.23
CA LEU A 105 -2.15 -1.78 -3.67
C LEU A 105 -1.87 -3.27 -3.47
N LEU A 106 -1.95 -3.74 -2.22
CA LEU A 106 -1.58 -5.10 -1.86
C LEU A 106 -2.80 -5.91 -1.41
N LEU A 107 -2.98 -7.09 -2.00
CA LEU A 107 -4.01 -8.04 -1.58
C LEU A 107 -3.35 -9.28 -0.97
N SER A 108 -3.49 -9.46 0.34
CA SER A 108 -3.10 -10.71 1.00
C SER A 108 -4.17 -11.80 0.82
N VAL A 109 -3.77 -12.94 0.28
CA VAL A 109 -4.65 -14.09 0.02
C VAL A 109 -5.06 -14.75 1.34
N ARG A 110 -4.13 -14.89 2.28
CA ARG A 110 -4.40 -15.34 3.66
C ARG A 110 -4.35 -14.14 4.59
N ASN A 111 -5.50 -13.51 4.83
CA ASN A 111 -5.61 -12.50 5.89
C ASN A 111 -5.88 -13.18 7.24
N ALA A 112 -5.16 -12.79 8.29
CA ALA A 112 -5.22 -13.42 9.62
C ALA A 112 -6.65 -13.52 10.21
N ASP A 113 -7.56 -12.60 9.84
CA ASP A 113 -8.91 -12.50 10.41
C ASP A 113 -10.06 -12.75 9.43
N LYS A 114 -9.78 -12.90 8.14
CA LYS A 114 -10.81 -12.79 7.10
C LYS A 114 -10.74 -13.95 6.11
N ALA A 115 -11.62 -14.93 6.32
CA ALA A 115 -12.00 -15.88 5.28
C ALA A 115 -13.03 -15.24 4.33
N LEU A 116 -13.03 -15.66 3.06
CA LEU A 116 -14.08 -15.29 2.10
C LEU A 116 -15.42 -15.84 2.59
N LYS A 117 -16.44 -14.97 2.69
CA LYS A 117 -17.81 -15.36 3.03
C LYS A 117 -18.65 -15.55 1.76
N SER A 118 -19.73 -16.34 1.85
CA SER A 118 -20.76 -16.36 0.81
C SER A 118 -21.28 -14.94 0.58
N GLY A 119 -21.30 -14.49 -0.69
CA GLY A 119 -21.66 -13.12 -1.06
C GLY A 119 -20.48 -12.14 -1.18
N ASP A 120 -19.26 -12.52 -0.76
CA ASP A 120 -18.08 -11.72 -1.04
C ASP A 120 -17.67 -11.76 -2.51
N ALA A 121 -17.06 -10.67 -3.01
CA ALA A 121 -16.44 -10.68 -4.33
C ALA A 121 -15.25 -11.64 -4.36
N THR A 122 -15.07 -12.32 -5.50
CA THR A 122 -13.94 -13.22 -5.73
C THR A 122 -12.61 -12.45 -5.75
N TYR A 123 -11.48 -13.15 -5.62
CA TYR A 123 -10.17 -12.49 -5.76
C TYR A 123 -10.00 -11.80 -7.12
N GLU A 124 -10.53 -12.40 -8.19
CA GLU A 124 -10.49 -11.80 -9.53
C GLU A 124 -11.27 -10.48 -9.57
N GLN A 125 -12.51 -10.48 -9.09
CA GLN A 125 -13.33 -9.28 -9.02
C GLN A 125 -12.71 -8.19 -8.13
N ARG A 126 -12.08 -8.57 -7.02
CA ARG A 126 -11.35 -7.63 -6.15
C ARG A 126 -10.18 -6.99 -6.88
N LEU A 127 -9.40 -7.79 -7.61
CA LEU A 127 -8.27 -7.29 -8.39
C LEU A 127 -8.72 -6.38 -9.54
N GLU A 128 -9.84 -6.71 -10.21
CA GLU A 128 -10.45 -5.83 -11.21
C GLU A 128 -10.89 -4.50 -10.60
N MET A 129 -11.53 -4.51 -9.43
CA MET A 129 -11.87 -3.27 -8.71
C MET A 129 -10.64 -2.50 -8.20
N MET A 130 -9.57 -3.19 -7.79
CA MET A 130 -8.29 -2.55 -7.44
C MET A 130 -7.64 -1.89 -8.66
N TYR A 131 -7.77 -2.49 -9.85
CA TYR A 131 -7.34 -1.87 -11.10
C TYR A 131 -8.10 -0.57 -11.37
N LEU A 132 -9.43 -0.57 -11.21
CA LEU A 132 -10.24 0.65 -11.32
C LEU A 132 -9.79 1.71 -10.31
N LEU A 133 -9.59 1.33 -9.04
CA LEU A 133 -9.05 2.23 -8.01
C LEU A 133 -7.70 2.83 -8.42
N SER A 134 -6.80 2.05 -9.02
CA SER A 134 -5.49 2.55 -9.48
C SER A 134 -5.60 3.61 -10.58
N LYS A 135 -6.65 3.55 -11.41
CA LYS A 135 -6.94 4.58 -12.42
C LYS A 135 -7.50 5.84 -11.77
N ASP A 136 -8.38 5.69 -10.78
CA ASP A 136 -8.92 6.82 -10.02
C ASP A 136 -7.82 7.55 -9.23
N MET A 137 -6.85 6.82 -8.67
CA MET A 137 -5.64 7.39 -8.06
C MET A 137 -4.86 8.25 -9.05
N SER A 138 -4.70 7.76 -10.29
CA SER A 138 -3.98 8.49 -11.34
C SER A 138 -4.69 9.77 -11.79
N ALA A 139 -6.03 9.75 -11.84
CA ALA A 139 -6.83 10.90 -12.26
C ALA A 139 -6.80 12.06 -11.24
N SER A 140 -6.49 11.77 -9.98
CA SER A 140 -6.40 12.77 -8.91
C SER A 140 -5.08 13.55 -8.87
N VAL A 141 -4.04 13.05 -9.55
CA VAL A 141 -2.74 13.73 -9.70
C VAL A 141 -2.83 14.62 -10.93
N SER A 142 -2.70 15.94 -10.75
CA SER A 142 -2.64 17.05 -11.73
C SER A 142 -2.71 16.69 -13.24
N LYS A 143 -3.54 17.42 -14.01
CA LYS A 143 -3.74 17.39 -15.48
C LYS A 143 -2.48 17.59 -16.36
N SER A 144 -1.28 17.54 -15.80
CA SER A 144 -0.05 17.42 -16.58
C SER A 144 0.02 16.01 -17.19
N GLU A 145 -0.16 15.91 -18.51
CA GLU A 145 -0.13 14.67 -19.30
C GLU A 145 1.13 13.78 -19.09
N SER A 146 2.14 14.27 -18.37
CA SER A 146 3.40 13.58 -18.07
C SER A 146 3.45 12.83 -16.74
N ALA A 147 2.53 13.05 -15.80
CA ALA A 147 2.58 12.48 -14.44
C ALA A 147 1.63 11.29 -14.29
N HIS A 148 1.90 10.19 -15.00
CA HIS A 148 1.21 8.93 -14.70
C HIS A 148 1.56 8.48 -13.28
N ALA A 149 0.56 8.06 -12.51
CA ALA A 149 0.82 7.57 -11.15
C ALA A 149 1.66 6.29 -11.21
N ASN A 150 2.78 6.29 -10.49
CA ASN A 150 3.71 5.17 -10.38
C ASN A 150 3.15 4.09 -9.44
N VAL A 151 2.09 3.42 -9.90
CA VAL A 151 1.26 2.49 -9.12
C VAL A 151 1.43 1.06 -9.62
N ALA A 152 1.37 0.10 -8.70
CA ALA A 152 1.20 -1.32 -8.99
C ALA A 152 0.14 -1.98 -8.10
N ILE A 153 -0.29 -3.18 -8.51
CA ILE A 153 -1.16 -4.08 -7.76
C ILE A 153 -0.40 -5.40 -7.60
N ALA A 154 -0.30 -5.88 -6.37
CA ALA A 154 0.33 -7.16 -6.06
C ALA A 154 -0.54 -8.06 -5.19
N ILE A 155 -0.28 -9.35 -5.28
CA ILE A 155 -0.81 -10.38 -4.39
C ILE A 155 0.32 -11.04 -3.61
N VAL A 156 0.02 -11.43 -2.37
CA VAL A 156 0.95 -12.11 -1.45
C VAL A 156 0.18 -13.13 -0.62
N ASP A 157 0.82 -14.23 -0.22
CA ASP A 157 0.25 -15.19 0.73
C ASP A 157 0.92 -15.07 2.11
N GLU A 158 0.64 -13.96 2.81
CA GLU A 158 1.21 -13.70 4.14
C GLU A 158 0.22 -12.93 5.05
N PRO A 159 -0.16 -13.49 6.21
CA PRO A 159 -1.16 -12.91 7.09
C PRO A 159 -0.66 -11.72 7.91
N THR A 160 0.62 -11.69 8.27
CA THR A 160 1.18 -10.68 9.18
C THR A 160 1.81 -9.52 8.44
N PHE A 161 1.71 -8.30 8.99
CA PHE A 161 2.34 -7.12 8.39
C PHE A 161 3.87 -7.23 8.38
N VAL A 162 4.44 -7.78 9.45
CA VAL A 162 5.89 -8.03 9.54
C VAL A 162 6.34 -9.01 8.46
N GLY A 163 5.65 -10.15 8.31
CA GLY A 163 5.95 -11.10 7.24
C GLY A 163 5.79 -10.48 5.85
N LYS A 164 4.72 -9.69 5.61
CA LYS A 164 4.50 -8.99 4.34
C LYS A 164 5.65 -8.06 4.00
N ALA A 165 6.19 -7.31 4.98
CA ALA A 165 7.33 -6.44 4.76
C ALA A 165 8.58 -7.23 4.33
N VAL A 166 8.88 -8.34 5.00
CA VAL A 166 10.02 -9.21 4.66
C VAL A 166 9.90 -9.71 3.21
N LEU A 167 8.75 -10.25 2.82
CA LEU A 167 8.53 -10.77 1.46
C LEU A 167 8.58 -9.67 0.41
N LEU A 168 7.96 -8.51 0.67
CA LEU A 168 7.99 -7.37 -0.24
C LEU A 168 9.40 -6.82 -0.43
N ARG A 169 10.20 -6.70 0.64
CA ARG A 169 11.59 -6.24 0.55
C ARG A 169 12.43 -7.18 -0.30
N GLN A 170 12.32 -8.49 -0.08
CA GLN A 170 13.02 -9.51 -0.88
C GLN A 170 12.62 -9.42 -2.36
N PHE A 171 11.32 -9.35 -2.63
CA PHE A 171 10.79 -9.21 -3.99
C PHE A 171 11.29 -7.93 -4.68
N LEU A 172 11.22 -6.79 -3.99
CA LEU A 172 11.63 -5.49 -4.53
C LEU A 172 13.14 -5.43 -4.77
N HIS A 173 13.94 -5.99 -3.87
CA HIS A 173 15.39 -6.07 -4.05
C HIS A 173 15.76 -6.92 -5.28
N ALA A 174 15.16 -8.11 -5.43
CA ALA A 174 15.36 -8.97 -6.60
C ALA A 174 14.91 -8.28 -7.90
N ARG A 175 13.79 -7.58 -7.86
CA ARG A 175 13.27 -6.81 -9.00
C ARG A 175 14.21 -5.66 -9.38
N SER A 176 14.70 -4.90 -8.40
CA SER A 176 15.65 -3.81 -8.63
C SER A 176 16.93 -4.35 -9.27
N LEU A 177 17.49 -5.44 -8.75
CA LEU A 177 18.64 -6.13 -9.34
C LEU A 177 18.40 -6.54 -10.79
N GLY A 178 17.21 -7.05 -11.12
CA GLY A 178 16.86 -7.42 -12.50
C GLY A 178 16.74 -6.24 -13.47
N MET A 179 16.61 -5.01 -12.98
CA MET A 179 16.54 -3.79 -13.80
C MET A 179 17.89 -3.10 -14.02
N TYR A 180 18.89 -3.39 -13.18
CA TYR A 180 20.26 -2.96 -13.39
C TYR A 180 21.02 -4.09 -14.07
N PRO A 181 21.58 -3.90 -15.29
CA PRO A 181 22.40 -4.94 -15.90
C PRO A 181 23.59 -5.25 -14.97
N PRO A 182 23.99 -6.53 -14.82
CA PRO A 182 25.21 -6.86 -14.12
C PRO A 182 26.37 -6.09 -14.77
N ALA A 183 27.28 -5.56 -13.95
CA ALA A 183 28.43 -4.76 -14.37
C ALA A 183 29.36 -5.45 -15.41
N THR A 184 29.09 -6.71 -15.75
CA THR A 184 29.78 -7.48 -16.78
C THR A 184 29.24 -7.28 -18.20
N ALA A 185 28.08 -6.62 -18.37
CA ALA A 185 27.47 -6.36 -19.69
C ALA A 185 27.83 -4.98 -20.29
N LEU A 186 28.40 -4.08 -19.49
CA LEU A 186 29.03 -2.85 -19.97
C LEU A 186 30.54 -3.06 -19.93
N ASP A 187 31.12 -3.00 -21.12
CA ASP A 187 32.42 -3.50 -21.50
C ASP A 187 33.58 -3.08 -20.60
N ARG A 188 34.60 -3.95 -20.56
CA ARG A 188 35.97 -3.67 -20.07
C ARG A 188 36.72 -2.68 -20.99
N MET A 189 36.02 -1.70 -21.54
CA MET A 189 36.62 -0.67 -22.37
C MET A 189 36.32 0.70 -21.78
N ALA A 190 37.34 1.22 -21.10
CA ALA A 190 37.59 2.62 -20.80
C ALA A 190 36.63 3.32 -19.81
N ILE A 191 36.82 3.12 -18.49
CA ILE A 191 36.67 4.20 -17.50
C ILE A 191 37.71 4.02 -16.37
N SER A 192 38.33 5.14 -16.01
CA SER A 192 39.24 5.40 -14.88
C SER A 192 38.78 4.77 -13.54
N PRO A 193 39.66 4.42 -12.57
CA PRO A 193 39.31 3.76 -11.30
C PRO A 193 38.58 4.65 -10.28
N ALA A 194 37.83 5.65 -10.75
CA ALA A 194 36.92 6.47 -9.95
C ALA A 194 35.45 6.22 -10.35
N SER A 195 35.13 5.01 -10.78
CA SER A 195 33.77 4.63 -11.16
C SER A 195 32.90 4.53 -9.91
N ASP A 196 32.03 5.52 -9.73
CA ASP A 196 30.86 5.47 -8.87
C ASP A 196 30.19 4.08 -8.92
N GLU A 197 30.16 3.38 -7.78
CA GLU A 197 29.40 2.14 -7.65
C GLU A 197 27.93 2.39 -8.03
N ILE A 198 27.35 1.51 -8.86
CA ILE A 198 25.92 1.53 -9.17
C ILE A 198 25.19 1.18 -7.86
N SER A 199 24.77 2.21 -7.12
CA SER A 199 23.99 2.06 -5.89
C SER A 199 22.56 1.67 -6.25
N ILE A 200 22.15 0.46 -5.86
CA ILE A 200 20.77 0.00 -6.01
C ILE A 200 19.94 0.65 -4.90
N PRO A 201 18.88 1.43 -5.23
CA PRO A 201 18.07 2.09 -4.23
C PRO A 201 17.45 1.08 -3.24
N ASN A 202 17.63 1.30 -1.94
CA ASN A 202 16.99 0.48 -0.92
C ASN A 202 15.47 0.75 -0.89
N PRO A 203 14.59 -0.25 -1.00
CA PRO A 203 13.17 -0.04 -0.86
C PRO A 203 12.82 0.25 0.61
N ARG A 204 12.18 1.40 0.85
CA ARG A 204 11.57 1.78 2.13
C ARG A 204 10.06 1.65 2.02
N LEU A 205 9.48 0.78 2.83
CA LEU A 205 8.04 0.49 2.80
C LEU A 205 7.30 1.39 3.79
N VAL A 206 6.23 2.03 3.32
CA VAL A 206 5.37 2.87 4.15
C VAL A 206 3.96 2.31 4.13
N PHE A 207 3.56 1.59 5.18
CA PHE A 207 2.24 0.99 5.28
C PHE A 207 1.19 2.05 5.62
N LEU A 208 0.19 2.18 4.75
CA LEU A 208 -0.95 3.06 4.92
C LEU A 208 -2.08 2.28 5.59
N LEU A 209 -2.36 2.59 6.85
CA LEU A 209 -3.30 1.85 7.67
C LEU A 209 -4.47 2.75 8.13
N GLY A 210 -5.64 2.15 8.31
CA GLY A 210 -6.66 2.74 9.19
C GLY A 210 -6.43 2.30 10.64
N PHE A 211 -7.01 3.03 11.60
CA PHE A 211 -6.82 2.76 13.04
C PHE A 211 -7.10 1.30 13.46
N ASP A 212 -8.19 0.69 12.99
CA ASP A 212 -8.49 -0.75 13.23
C ASP A 212 -7.37 -1.70 12.82
N THR A 213 -6.60 -1.31 11.80
CA THR A 213 -5.51 -2.14 11.28
C THR A 213 -4.23 -1.87 12.05
N LEU A 214 -4.02 -0.65 12.55
CA LEU A 214 -2.97 -0.36 13.52
C LEU A 214 -3.17 -1.15 14.82
N ILE A 215 -4.41 -1.22 15.34
CA ILE A 215 -4.74 -2.05 16.50
C ILE A 215 -4.31 -3.50 16.25
N ARG A 216 -4.57 -4.03 15.05
CA ARG A 216 -4.18 -5.40 14.70
C ARG A 216 -2.67 -5.57 14.56
N LEU A 217 -1.96 -4.61 13.96
CA LEU A 217 -0.49 -4.64 13.90
C LEU A 217 0.13 -4.74 15.31
N LEU A 218 -0.46 -4.03 16.28
CA LEU A 218 -0.01 -3.93 17.67
C LEU A 218 -0.73 -4.91 18.62
N SER A 219 -1.40 -5.94 18.09
CA SER A 219 -2.11 -6.91 18.91
C SER A 219 -1.28 -8.18 19.14
N PRO A 220 -0.98 -8.54 20.40
CA PRO A 220 -0.19 -9.74 20.72
C PRO A 220 -0.77 -11.04 20.16
N ARG A 221 -2.08 -11.09 19.84
CA ARG A 221 -2.74 -12.28 19.29
C ARG A 221 -2.21 -12.74 17.93
N TYR A 222 -1.49 -11.88 17.21
CA TYR A 222 -0.83 -12.21 15.93
C TYR A 222 0.64 -12.59 16.09
N TYR A 223 1.11 -12.70 17.33
CA TYR A 223 2.48 -13.00 17.68
C TYR A 223 2.49 -14.12 18.73
N ALA A 224 3.65 -14.73 18.96
CA ALA A 224 3.78 -15.80 19.95
C ALA A 224 3.58 -15.30 21.40
N SER A 225 3.95 -14.05 21.66
CA SER A 225 3.79 -13.36 22.94
C SER A 225 3.89 -11.85 22.74
N GLU A 226 3.57 -11.07 23.77
CA GLU A 226 3.77 -9.61 23.76
C GLU A 226 5.25 -9.23 23.58
N ALA A 227 6.17 -9.96 24.22
CA ALA A 227 7.61 -9.76 24.03
C ALA A 227 8.03 -10.02 22.58
N ALA A 228 7.58 -11.15 21.99
CA ALA A 228 7.86 -11.48 20.60
C ALA A 228 7.25 -10.46 19.63
N MET A 229 6.09 -9.89 19.96
CA MET A 229 5.49 -8.78 19.21
C MET A 229 6.41 -7.56 19.21
N MET A 230 6.85 -7.11 20.39
CA MET A 230 7.71 -5.93 20.48
C MET A 230 9.05 -6.15 19.76
N ASP A 231 9.65 -7.33 19.86
CA ASP A 231 10.88 -7.67 19.13
C ASP A 231 10.66 -7.66 17.60
N ALA A 232 9.56 -8.23 17.14
CA ALA A 232 9.19 -8.22 15.72
C ALA A 232 8.94 -6.78 15.21
N LEU A 233 8.22 -5.95 15.98
CA LEU A 233 7.96 -4.55 15.64
C LEU A 233 9.23 -3.71 15.65
N ARG A 234 10.15 -3.92 16.61
CA ARG A 234 11.46 -3.26 16.63
C ARG A 234 12.27 -3.61 15.40
N SER A 235 12.31 -4.88 14.98
CA SER A 235 12.94 -5.27 13.71
C SER A 235 12.25 -4.62 12.50
N PHE A 236 10.92 -4.63 12.49
CA PHE A 236 10.11 -4.05 11.41
C PHE A 236 10.37 -2.54 11.21
N PHE A 237 10.44 -1.77 12.30
CA PHE A 237 10.64 -0.32 12.24
C PHE A 237 12.11 0.10 12.22
N SER A 238 13.05 -0.77 12.63
CA SER A 238 14.47 -0.43 12.72
C SER A 238 15.08 -0.15 11.33
N PRO A 239 15.88 0.92 11.17
CA PRO A 239 16.62 1.15 9.92
C PRO A 239 17.68 0.06 9.64
N ALA A 240 18.12 -0.69 10.65
CA ALA A 240 18.99 -1.86 10.49
C ALA A 240 18.20 -3.16 10.21
N GLY A 241 16.87 -3.13 10.35
CA GLY A 241 15.96 -4.22 10.05
C GLY A 241 15.20 -3.96 8.74
N ASP A 242 13.86 -3.96 8.81
CA ASP A 242 13.02 -3.80 7.61
C ASP A 242 12.82 -2.34 7.18
N ASP A 243 13.31 -1.36 7.95
CA ASP A 243 13.20 0.09 7.71
C ASP A 243 11.78 0.52 7.31
N CYS A 244 10.76 -0.10 7.90
CA CYS A 244 9.37 0.20 7.59
C CYS A 244 8.87 1.42 8.36
N TYR A 245 7.84 2.04 7.81
CA TYR A 245 7.07 3.10 8.45
C TYR A 245 5.58 2.77 8.37
N VAL A 246 4.81 3.33 9.29
CA VAL A 246 3.35 3.28 9.25
C VAL A 246 2.81 4.70 9.20
N VAL A 247 1.88 4.95 8.29
CA VAL A 247 1.02 6.13 8.31
C VAL A 247 -0.39 5.65 8.59
N CYS A 248 -0.91 6.01 9.75
CA CYS A 248 -2.21 5.60 10.22
C CYS A 248 -3.21 6.77 10.15
N ALA A 249 -4.26 6.59 9.37
CA ALA A 249 -5.42 7.46 9.40
C ALA A 249 -6.24 7.21 10.67
N ARG A 250 -6.35 8.24 11.52
CA ARG A 250 -7.28 8.23 12.64
C ARG A 250 -8.71 8.17 12.11
N ARG A 251 -9.52 7.31 12.72
CA ARG A 251 -10.97 7.20 12.48
C ARG A 251 -11.66 7.15 13.83
N LYS A 252 -12.81 7.80 13.97
CA LYS A 252 -13.73 7.48 15.07
C LYS A 252 -14.34 6.11 14.79
N LEU A 253 -14.10 5.11 15.65
CA LEU A 253 -14.82 3.84 15.52
C LEU A 253 -16.27 4.09 15.92
N VAL A 254 -17.18 3.92 14.97
CA VAL A 254 -18.61 4.27 15.13
C VAL A 254 -19.36 3.19 15.93
N GLU A 255 -18.78 1.99 16.08
CA GLU A 255 -19.45 0.82 16.66
C GLU A 255 -19.27 0.68 18.19
N MET A 256 -18.54 1.58 18.85
CA MET A 256 -18.27 1.53 20.29
C MET A 256 -18.77 2.77 21.02
N GLU A 257 -19.18 2.60 22.29
CA GLU A 257 -19.45 3.74 23.17
C GLU A 257 -18.20 4.63 23.25
N HIS A 258 -18.41 5.95 23.29
CA HIS A 258 -17.33 6.95 23.18
C HIS A 258 -16.20 6.75 24.21
N THR A 259 -16.55 6.30 25.42
CA THR A 259 -15.60 6.03 26.51
C THR A 259 -14.74 4.80 26.24
N VAL A 260 -15.33 3.72 25.74
CA VAL A 260 -14.62 2.49 25.37
C VAL A 260 -13.67 2.75 24.19
N GLN A 261 -14.12 3.58 23.25
CA GLN A 261 -13.35 3.99 22.11
C GLN A 261 -12.07 4.75 22.50
N GLU A 262 -12.19 5.72 23.40
CA GLU A 262 -11.06 6.47 23.94
C GLU A 262 -10.07 5.56 24.68
N GLU A 263 -10.58 4.58 25.44
CA GLU A 263 -9.73 3.63 26.16
C GLU A 263 -8.94 2.72 25.20
N VAL A 264 -9.59 2.21 24.14
CA VAL A 264 -8.93 1.40 23.11
C VAL A 264 -7.87 2.22 22.37
N GLU A 265 -8.18 3.47 22.02
CA GLU A 265 -7.22 4.37 21.39
C GLU A 265 -6.03 4.64 22.31
N ALA A 266 -6.27 5.01 23.58
CA ALA A 266 -5.22 5.28 24.55
C ALA A 266 -4.29 4.07 24.76
N LYS A 267 -4.84 2.86 24.90
CA LYS A 267 -4.05 1.62 25.03
C LYS A 267 -3.22 1.35 23.78
N THR A 268 -3.81 1.51 22.60
CA THR A 268 -3.11 1.30 21.32
C THR A 268 -1.95 2.29 21.16
N LEU A 269 -2.19 3.56 21.49
CA LEU A 269 -1.15 4.60 21.43
C LEU A 269 -0.06 4.42 22.49
N TYR A 270 -0.41 3.85 23.66
CA TYR A 270 0.58 3.48 24.67
C TYR A 270 1.55 2.40 24.15
N VAL A 271 1.02 1.34 23.51
CA VAL A 271 1.86 0.30 22.88
C VAL A 271 2.67 0.87 21.70
N ALA A 272 2.09 1.77 20.92
CA ALA A 272 2.75 2.41 19.79
C ALA A 272 3.79 3.48 20.19
N LYS A 273 3.86 3.87 21.47
CA LYS A 273 4.57 5.06 21.94
C LYS A 273 6.01 5.12 21.46
N GLU A 274 6.75 4.01 21.62
CA GLU A 274 8.15 3.89 21.17
C GLU A 274 8.31 4.22 19.67
N PHE A 275 7.35 3.80 18.84
CA PHE A 275 7.40 3.98 17.38
C PHE A 275 6.87 5.34 16.93
N VAL A 276 5.98 5.96 17.71
CA VAL A 276 5.53 7.34 17.47
C VAL A 276 6.64 8.32 17.84
N GLU A 277 7.28 8.14 18.99
CA GLU A 277 8.38 9.00 19.47
C GLU A 277 9.62 8.91 18.57
N SER A 278 9.88 7.75 17.98
CA SER A 278 10.94 7.56 16.97
C SER A 278 10.54 7.94 15.55
N GLU A 279 9.38 8.57 15.36
CA GLU A 279 8.87 9.03 14.06
C GLU A 279 8.72 7.89 13.02
N ARG A 280 8.49 6.65 13.49
CA ARG A 280 8.24 5.46 12.66
C ARG A 280 6.76 5.20 12.40
N VAL A 281 5.90 5.69 13.29
CA VAL A 281 4.43 5.67 13.17
C VAL A 281 3.90 7.11 13.14
N ALA A 282 3.19 7.45 12.07
CA ALA A 282 2.52 8.73 11.89
C ALA A 282 1.01 8.59 12.07
N LEU A 283 0.40 9.53 12.79
CA LEU A 283 -1.04 9.64 12.88
C LEU A 283 -1.48 10.84 12.04
N ILE A 284 -2.35 10.60 11.06
CA ILE A 284 -2.89 11.63 10.19
C ILE A 284 -4.41 11.69 10.29
N SER A 285 -4.97 12.87 10.07
CA SER A 285 -6.41 13.07 9.87
C SER A 285 -6.68 13.23 8.39
N LEU A 286 -7.60 12.44 7.84
CA LEU A 286 -7.98 12.49 6.43
C LEU A 286 -9.10 13.53 6.24
N GLY A 287 -8.80 14.81 6.48
CA GLY A 287 -9.72 15.93 6.21
C GLY A 287 -10.88 16.11 7.19
N THR A 288 -11.53 17.27 7.14
CA THR A 288 -12.54 17.76 8.10
C THR A 288 -13.98 17.40 7.75
N ASP A 289 -14.24 16.79 6.59
CA ASP A 289 -15.58 16.38 6.18
C ASP A 289 -15.84 14.95 6.69
N SER A 290 -16.57 14.88 7.80
CA SER A 290 -16.90 13.71 8.63
C SER A 290 -17.46 12.46 7.93
N VAL A 291 -17.63 12.50 6.60
CA VAL A 291 -18.19 11.41 5.80
C VAL A 291 -17.12 10.37 5.43
N ASP A 292 -15.90 10.78 5.11
CA ASP A 292 -14.83 9.89 4.63
C ASP A 292 -14.21 9.03 5.75
N GLU A 293 -14.20 9.54 6.98
CA GLU A 293 -13.62 8.84 8.15
C GLU A 293 -14.42 7.60 8.58
N GLN A 294 -15.66 7.45 8.10
CA GLN A 294 -16.59 6.39 8.53
C GLN A 294 -16.85 5.33 7.45
N ILE A 295 -16.24 5.47 6.26
CA ILE A 295 -16.53 4.57 5.14
C ILE A 295 -15.78 3.24 5.31
N SER A 296 -16.54 2.15 5.36
CA SER A 296 -15.98 0.79 5.36
C SER A 296 -16.54 -0.07 4.21
N SER A 297 -15.75 -1.03 3.72
CA SER A 297 -16.23 -1.97 2.71
C SER A 297 -17.45 -2.78 3.20
N SER A 298 -17.52 -3.09 4.50
CA SER A 298 -18.67 -3.79 5.08
C SER A 298 -19.94 -2.94 5.02
N GLN A 299 -19.83 -1.64 5.26
CA GLN A 299 -20.96 -0.71 5.12
C GLN A 299 -21.48 -0.67 3.68
N VAL A 300 -20.58 -0.70 2.68
CA VAL A 300 -20.99 -0.80 1.26
C VAL A 300 -21.78 -2.07 1.02
N ARG A 301 -21.23 -3.24 1.40
CA ARG A 301 -21.91 -4.53 1.21
C ARG A 301 -23.29 -4.55 1.87
N THR A 302 -23.38 -4.15 3.14
CA THR A 302 -24.64 -4.09 3.89
C THR A 302 -25.67 -3.20 3.18
N LYS A 303 -25.28 -2.01 2.72
CA LYS A 303 -26.20 -1.10 2.03
C LYS A 303 -26.64 -1.62 0.66
N VAL A 304 -25.76 -2.30 -0.09
CA VAL A 304 -26.15 -2.98 -1.34
C VAL A 304 -27.18 -4.08 -1.06
N THR A 305 -26.94 -4.92 -0.06
CA THR A 305 -27.89 -5.98 0.36
C THR A 305 -29.23 -5.40 0.79
N LEU A 306 -29.23 -4.27 1.52
CA LEU A 306 -30.44 -3.57 1.95
C LEU A 306 -31.10 -2.71 0.85
N LYS A 307 -30.57 -2.71 -0.38
CA LYS A 307 -31.03 -1.88 -1.50
C LYS A 307 -31.03 -0.37 -1.19
N ASP A 308 -30.13 0.06 -0.32
CA ASP A 308 -29.92 1.46 0.05
C ASP A 308 -28.93 2.12 -0.92
N GLU A 309 -29.46 2.84 -1.92
CA GLU A 309 -28.69 3.50 -2.98
C GLU A 309 -27.62 4.50 -2.50
N THR A 310 -27.60 4.88 -1.21
CA THR A 310 -26.54 5.73 -0.65
C THR A 310 -25.16 5.07 -0.68
N TRP A 311 -25.07 3.74 -0.86
CA TRP A 311 -23.80 3.01 -1.03
C TRP A 311 -22.96 3.56 -2.19
N ARG A 312 -23.59 4.13 -3.23
CA ARG A 312 -22.89 4.69 -4.41
C ARG A 312 -21.96 5.85 -4.06
N ARG A 313 -22.23 6.57 -2.97
CA ARG A 313 -21.39 7.68 -2.49
C ARG A 313 -20.16 7.19 -1.73
N LEU A 314 -20.13 5.91 -1.34
CA LEU A 314 -19.08 5.30 -0.53
C LEU A 314 -17.94 4.71 -1.38
N VAL A 315 -18.13 4.62 -2.70
CA VAL A 315 -17.16 4.09 -3.66
C VAL A 315 -17.01 5.07 -4.82
N THR A 316 -15.96 4.92 -5.63
CA THR A 316 -15.80 5.72 -6.84
C THR A 316 -16.84 5.33 -7.90
N PRO A 317 -17.19 6.23 -8.85
CA PRO A 317 -18.17 5.91 -9.89
C PRO A 317 -17.82 4.64 -10.69
N SER A 318 -16.53 4.47 -11.03
CA SER A 318 -16.03 3.29 -11.76
C SER A 318 -16.29 1.98 -11.00
N ILE A 319 -16.09 1.99 -9.68
CA ILE A 319 -16.34 0.84 -8.81
C ILE A 319 -17.84 0.61 -8.64
N ALA A 320 -18.65 1.67 -8.51
CA ALA A 320 -20.10 1.54 -8.45
C ALA A 320 -20.67 0.87 -9.71
N ASP A 321 -20.24 1.31 -10.89
CA ASP A 321 -20.63 0.71 -12.16
C ASP A 321 -20.23 -0.76 -12.24
N TYR A 322 -19.02 -1.10 -11.79
CA TYR A 322 -18.54 -2.48 -11.76
C TYR A 322 -19.40 -3.37 -10.84
N ILE A 323 -19.74 -2.90 -9.64
CA ILE A 323 -20.61 -3.62 -8.69
C ILE A 323 -21.97 -3.92 -9.32
N ILE A 324 -22.57 -2.93 -10.02
CA ILE A 324 -23.88 -3.07 -10.66
C ILE A 324 -23.81 -4.04 -11.84
N GLN A 325 -22.83 -3.87 -12.72
CA GLN A 325 -22.67 -4.72 -13.92
C GLN A 325 -22.48 -6.20 -13.56
N ASN A 326 -21.78 -6.47 -12.45
CA ASN A 326 -21.49 -7.83 -11.99
C ASN A 326 -22.46 -8.33 -10.91
N SER A 327 -23.49 -7.55 -10.57
CA SER A 327 -24.48 -7.89 -9.53
C SER A 327 -23.86 -8.31 -8.19
N LEU A 328 -22.79 -7.63 -7.78
CA LEU A 328 -22.08 -7.98 -6.55
C LEU A 328 -22.88 -7.58 -5.31
N TYR A 329 -22.77 -8.38 -4.24
CA TYR A 329 -23.32 -8.09 -2.90
C TYR A 329 -24.86 -8.00 -2.81
N ALA A 330 -25.57 -8.37 -3.88
CA ALA A 330 -27.03 -8.29 -3.96
C ALA A 330 -27.78 -9.46 -3.27
N SER A 331 -27.05 -10.43 -2.70
CA SER A 331 -27.56 -11.66 -2.10
C SER A 331 -27.29 -11.75 -0.60
#